data_AF-A0A0X3PWL9-F1
#
_entry.id   AF-A0A0X3PWL9-F1
#
_cell.length_a   1.000
_cell.length_b   1.000
_cell.length_c   1.000
_cell.angle_alpha   90.00
_cell.angle_beta   90.00
_cell.angle_gamma   90.00
#
_symmetry.space_group_name_H-M   'P 1'
#
loop_
_entity.id
_entity.type
_entity.pdbx_description
1 polymer ?
#
loop_
_entity_poly.entity_id
_entity_poly.type
_entity_poly.pdbx_seq_one_letter_code
_entity_poly.pdbx_strand_id
1 'polypeptide(L)'
;LLDGENVDIINETCYVKKIKVGRPCSITKSSTGFVTEIKISSVTDHKVLHLSQYSTFFAPGCKYPKSSEGEVLPEVSVPLFRFMKGFDTVNITFAAHINPNDYAISMEDEHHVICQWSNGDLYNENEQLCQLNFRNNNRIALYTGIFQKKDNDRDIYTWYNGYFGTISVCVDWMQTGNSPEDDNCARKEPEFEPSTEKKPEIELSTEKAPEILPSSEQAPEIELSQGNASEIEPSPGNGSEIELSPVIVTANNGVQE
;
A
#
# COMPACT_ATOMS: atom_id res chain seq x y z
N LEU A 1 -2.66 5.50 -17.36
CA LEU A 1 -3.80 6.13 -16.66
C LEU A 1 -3.27 7.04 -15.57
N LEU A 2 -3.81 8.24 -15.40
CA LEU A 2 -3.55 9.12 -14.25
C LEU A 2 -4.82 9.12 -13.40
N ASP A 3 -4.75 8.61 -12.17
CA ASP A 3 -5.91 8.40 -11.28
C ASP A 3 -7.06 7.60 -11.92
N GLY A 4 -6.71 6.55 -12.68
CA GLY A 4 -7.66 5.73 -13.44
C GLY A 4 -8.11 6.32 -14.77
N GLU A 5 -7.77 7.57 -15.09
CA GLU A 5 -8.20 8.25 -16.30
C GLU A 5 -7.17 8.17 -17.45
N ASN A 6 -7.63 8.18 -18.69
CA ASN A 6 -6.73 8.18 -19.85
C ASN A 6 -5.96 9.50 -19.97
N VAL A 7 -4.67 9.40 -20.33
CA VAL A 7 -3.77 10.53 -20.56
C VAL A 7 -3.52 10.63 -22.06
N ASP A 8 -4.11 11.64 -22.68
CA ASP A 8 -3.89 11.97 -24.09
C ASP A 8 -2.60 12.79 -24.23
N ILE A 9 -1.73 12.44 -25.18
CA ILE A 9 -0.51 13.20 -25.48
C ILE A 9 -0.67 13.92 -26.82
N ILE A 10 -0.73 15.25 -26.80
CA ILE A 10 -0.90 16.08 -28.00
C ILE A 10 0.19 17.16 -28.00
N ASN A 11 1.02 17.18 -29.05
CA ASN A 11 2.13 18.13 -29.21
C ASN A 11 2.98 18.29 -27.94
N GLU A 12 3.49 17.16 -27.44
CA GLU A 12 4.27 16.99 -26.19
C GLU A 12 3.53 17.35 -24.89
N THR A 13 2.22 17.57 -24.91
CA THR A 13 1.45 18.01 -23.72
C THR A 13 0.50 16.91 -23.28
N CYS A 14 0.54 16.56 -21.99
CA CYS A 14 -0.41 15.61 -21.39
C CYS A 14 -1.75 16.30 -21.11
N TYR A 15 -2.83 15.62 -21.45
CA TYR A 15 -4.20 16.00 -21.11
C TYR A 15 -4.94 14.85 -20.44
N VAL A 16 -5.77 15.15 -19.44
CA VAL A 16 -6.76 14.23 -18.87
C VAL A 16 -8.12 14.89 -19.02
N LYS A 17 -9.11 14.20 -19.61
CA LYS A 17 -10.44 14.77 -19.91
C LYS A 17 -10.36 16.13 -20.64
N LYS A 18 -9.38 16.31 -21.53
CA LYS A 18 -9.06 17.55 -22.27
C LYS A 18 -8.49 18.71 -21.41
N ILE A 19 -8.26 18.51 -20.12
CA ILE A 19 -7.58 19.46 -19.22
C ILE A 19 -6.08 19.18 -19.28
N LYS A 20 -5.24 20.21 -19.46
CA LYS A 20 -3.77 20.06 -19.46
C LYS A 20 -3.30 19.68 -18.05
N VAL A 21 -2.54 18.60 -17.95
CA VAL A 21 -1.93 18.13 -16.68
C VAL A 21 -0.39 18.13 -16.69
N GLY A 22 0.26 18.23 -17.85
CA GLY A 22 1.73 18.08 -17.93
C GLY A 22 2.40 18.49 -19.24
N ARG A 23 3.71 18.76 -19.20
CA ARG A 23 4.63 18.96 -20.34
C ARG A 23 6.10 18.97 -19.85
N PRO A 24 7.08 18.37 -20.55
CA PRO A 24 6.93 17.51 -21.72
C PRO A 24 6.28 16.17 -21.39
N CYS A 25 5.61 15.61 -22.39
CA CYS A 25 5.00 14.30 -22.37
C CYS A 25 5.25 13.66 -23.74
N SER A 26 5.98 12.55 -23.82
CA SER A 26 6.29 11.87 -25.07
C SER A 26 6.36 10.35 -24.88
N ILE A 27 6.05 9.63 -25.96
CA ILE A 27 6.34 8.20 -26.08
C ILE A 27 7.12 8.05 -27.38
N THR A 28 8.37 7.62 -27.27
CA THR A 28 9.29 7.49 -28.41
C THR A 28 9.72 6.04 -28.54
N LYS A 29 9.86 5.54 -29.78
CA LYS A 29 10.33 4.17 -30.03
C LYS A 29 11.86 4.13 -29.98
N SER A 30 12.41 3.18 -29.23
CA SER A 30 13.84 2.88 -29.18
C SER A 30 14.14 1.54 -29.90
N SER A 31 15.42 1.14 -29.93
CA SER A 31 15.83 -0.18 -30.42
C SER A 31 15.46 -1.33 -29.47
N THR A 32 15.09 -1.04 -28.22
CA THR A 32 14.78 -2.01 -27.16
C THR A 32 13.32 -1.98 -26.68
N GLY A 33 12.48 -1.14 -27.29
CA GLY A 33 11.09 -0.94 -26.87
C GLY A 33 10.67 0.51 -27.04
N PHE A 34 10.21 1.13 -25.94
CA PHE A 34 9.75 2.52 -25.91
C PHE A 34 10.41 3.29 -24.77
N VAL A 35 10.59 4.59 -24.95
CA VAL A 35 10.97 5.52 -23.89
C VAL A 35 9.81 6.49 -23.68
N THR A 36 9.28 6.50 -22.47
CA THR A 36 8.14 7.31 -22.07
C THR A 36 8.60 8.40 -21.12
N GLU A 37 8.44 9.64 -21.52
CA GLU A 37 8.69 10.82 -20.69
C GLU A 37 7.33 11.42 -20.31
N ILE A 38 7.04 11.59 -19.02
CA ILE A 38 5.78 12.18 -18.56
C ILE A 38 6.08 13.14 -17.41
N LYS A 39 6.08 14.45 -17.69
CA LYS A 39 6.20 15.49 -16.66
C LYS A 39 4.83 16.07 -16.33
N ILE A 40 4.23 15.58 -15.24
CA ILE A 40 3.03 16.17 -14.64
C ILE A 40 3.39 17.50 -13.96
N SER A 41 2.48 18.49 -14.02
CA SER A 41 2.72 19.86 -13.52
C SER A 41 2.47 20.05 -12.02
N SER A 42 1.66 19.17 -11.40
CA SER A 42 1.37 19.17 -9.97
C SER A 42 1.29 17.73 -9.49
N VAL A 43 2.05 17.37 -8.46
CA VAL A 43 2.03 16.02 -7.86
C VAL A 43 1.14 15.94 -6.62
N THR A 44 0.58 17.07 -6.15
CA THR A 44 -0.36 17.10 -5.02
C THR A 44 -1.80 16.81 -5.44
N ASP A 45 -2.13 17.03 -6.71
CA ASP A 45 -3.49 16.93 -7.24
C ASP A 45 -3.82 15.53 -7.78
N HIS A 46 -2.85 14.61 -7.72
CA HIS A 46 -2.91 13.26 -8.28
C HIS A 46 -2.48 12.23 -7.23
N LYS A 47 -3.05 11.01 -7.29
CA LYS A 47 -2.65 9.87 -6.45
C LYS A 47 -1.60 9.01 -7.14
N VAL A 48 -1.83 8.64 -8.41
CA VAL A 48 -1.05 7.59 -9.09
C VAL A 48 -1.06 7.71 -10.62
N LEU A 49 0.11 7.49 -11.23
CA LEU A 49 0.29 7.28 -12.66
C LEU A 49 0.55 5.79 -12.93
N HIS A 50 -0.31 5.15 -13.71
CA HIS A 50 -0.11 3.80 -14.26
C HIS A 50 0.35 3.86 -15.72
N LEU A 51 1.38 3.09 -16.06
CA LEU A 51 1.92 2.97 -17.41
C LEU A 51 2.27 1.50 -17.67
N SER A 52 1.43 0.79 -18.45
CA SER A 52 1.56 -0.68 -18.57
C SER A 52 1.51 -1.33 -17.17
N GLN A 53 2.43 -2.25 -16.87
CA GLN A 53 2.63 -2.86 -15.55
C GLN A 53 3.27 -1.93 -14.50
N TYR A 54 3.75 -0.73 -14.88
CA TYR A 54 4.34 0.21 -13.92
C TYR A 54 3.28 1.08 -13.23
N SER A 55 3.50 1.36 -11.95
CA SER A 55 2.79 2.35 -11.15
C SER A 55 3.78 3.35 -10.55
N THR A 56 3.36 4.59 -10.40
CA THR A 56 4.12 5.66 -9.74
C THR A 56 3.16 6.45 -8.88
N PHE A 57 3.29 6.30 -7.56
CA PHE A 57 2.45 6.97 -6.57
C PHE A 57 3.02 8.34 -6.23
N PHE A 58 2.16 9.35 -6.21
CA PHE A 58 2.52 10.70 -5.82
C PHE A 58 2.25 10.89 -4.33
N ALA A 59 3.30 10.75 -3.51
CA ALA A 59 3.23 10.84 -2.05
C ALA A 59 4.15 11.97 -1.55
N PRO A 60 3.78 13.26 -1.72
CA PRO A 60 4.59 14.39 -1.26
C PRO A 60 4.76 14.34 0.27
N GLY A 61 6.02 14.38 0.73
CA GLY A 61 6.36 14.15 2.14
C GLY A 61 6.01 12.75 2.65
N CYS A 62 5.93 11.77 1.75
CA CYS A 62 5.63 10.35 2.01
C CYS A 62 4.27 10.13 2.70
N LYS A 63 3.32 11.01 2.40
CA LYS A 63 1.92 10.89 2.80
C LYS A 63 1.14 10.31 1.62
N TYR A 64 0.87 9.00 1.70
CA TYR A 64 -0.02 8.35 0.74
C TYR A 64 -1.47 8.79 1.00
N PRO A 65 -2.28 9.00 -0.05
CA PRO A 65 -3.71 9.25 0.10
C PRO A 65 -4.37 8.09 0.84
N LYS A 66 -5.29 8.38 1.78
CA LYS A 66 -6.04 7.34 2.48
C LYS A 66 -6.79 6.46 1.48
N SER A 67 -6.48 5.18 1.50
CA SER A 67 -7.08 4.15 0.65
C SER A 67 -8.50 3.76 1.11
N SER A 68 -9.34 3.39 0.15
CA SER A 68 -10.68 2.82 0.37
C SER A 68 -10.75 1.32 0.00
N GLU A 69 -11.89 0.69 0.28
CA GLU A 69 -12.19 -0.68 -0.17
C GLU A 69 -11.97 -0.82 -1.68
N GLY A 70 -11.19 -1.84 -2.10
CA GLY A 70 -10.76 -2.04 -3.49
C GLY A 70 -9.44 -1.34 -3.86
N GLU A 71 -8.91 -0.41 -3.05
CA GLU A 71 -7.60 0.22 -3.30
C GLU A 71 -6.45 -0.57 -2.63
N VAL A 72 -5.24 -0.37 -3.15
CA VAL A 72 -3.98 -0.89 -2.60
C VAL A 72 -3.43 0.02 -1.50
N LEU A 73 -2.49 -0.49 -0.70
CA LEU A 73 -1.79 0.23 0.38
C LEU A 73 -0.30 0.41 0.03
N PRO A 74 0.09 1.49 -0.68
CA PRO A 74 1.44 1.61 -1.21
C PRO A 74 2.52 1.73 -0.12
N GLU A 75 2.21 2.34 1.02
CA GLU A 75 3.15 2.50 2.15
C GLU A 75 3.73 1.17 2.65
N VAL A 76 3.00 0.06 2.48
CA VAL A 76 3.42 -1.29 2.90
C VAL A 76 4.50 -1.86 1.97
N SER A 77 4.52 -1.45 0.70
CA SER A 77 5.44 -1.96 -0.32
C SER A 77 6.70 -1.12 -0.49
N VAL A 78 6.77 0.08 0.11
CA VAL A 78 7.92 0.99 0.03
C VAL A 78 9.22 0.31 0.51
N PRO A 79 10.34 0.45 -0.22
CA PRO A 79 10.49 1.17 -1.48
C PRO A 79 9.91 0.41 -2.68
N LEU A 80 9.28 1.13 -3.60
CA LEU A 80 8.65 0.60 -4.81
C LEU A 80 9.67 0.39 -5.94
N PHE A 81 10.79 1.12 -5.91
CA PHE A 81 11.96 0.86 -6.73
C PHE A 81 13.10 0.31 -5.88
N ARG A 82 13.80 -0.74 -6.33
CA ARG A 82 14.80 -1.45 -5.49
C ARG A 82 16.08 -1.76 -6.24
N PHE A 83 17.22 -1.39 -5.65
CA PHE A 83 18.56 -1.62 -6.19
C PHE A 83 19.22 -2.82 -5.50
N MET A 84 19.23 -3.95 -6.20
CA MET A 84 19.55 -5.26 -5.64
C MET A 84 20.81 -5.89 -6.24
N LYS A 85 21.72 -5.09 -6.84
CA LYS A 85 22.98 -5.62 -7.38
C LYS A 85 23.86 -6.29 -6.32
N GLY A 86 24.20 -7.54 -6.58
CA GLY A 86 24.95 -8.40 -5.68
C GLY A 86 24.08 -9.22 -4.72
N PHE A 87 22.76 -9.14 -4.84
CA PHE A 87 21.80 -9.97 -4.13
C PHE A 87 21.07 -10.90 -5.10
N ASP A 88 20.77 -12.11 -4.65
CA ASP A 88 20.00 -13.10 -5.43
C ASP A 88 18.53 -13.18 -4.99
N THR A 89 18.12 -12.41 -3.98
CA THR A 89 16.75 -12.43 -3.44
C THR A 89 16.25 -11.06 -3.02
N VAL A 90 14.93 -10.87 -3.07
CA VAL A 90 14.22 -9.69 -2.58
C VAL A 90 12.94 -10.10 -1.86
N ASN A 91 12.70 -9.55 -0.67
CA ASN A 91 11.45 -9.74 0.07
C ASN A 91 10.52 -8.53 -0.17
N ILE A 92 9.32 -8.76 -0.69
CA ILE A 92 8.34 -7.70 -0.96
C ILE A 92 7.03 -8.03 -0.24
N THR A 93 6.54 -7.07 0.54
CA THR A 93 5.19 -7.12 1.12
C THR A 93 4.27 -6.24 0.30
N PHE A 94 3.08 -6.75 -0.01
CA PHE A 94 1.98 -6.03 -0.62
C PHE A 94 0.80 -6.03 0.35
N ALA A 95 -0.05 -5.02 0.24
CA ALA A 95 -1.31 -5.00 0.97
C ALA A 95 -2.39 -4.23 0.21
N ALA A 96 -3.64 -4.53 0.51
CA ALA A 96 -4.80 -3.85 -0.05
C ALA A 96 -5.99 -3.86 0.92
N HIS A 97 -6.86 -2.87 0.77
CA HIS A 97 -8.14 -2.83 1.45
C HIS A 97 -9.17 -3.66 0.70
N ILE A 98 -9.79 -4.61 1.38
CA ILE A 98 -10.71 -5.59 0.79
C ILE A 98 -12.08 -5.56 1.46
N ASN A 99 -13.11 -5.92 0.69
CA ASN A 99 -14.34 -6.42 1.29
C ASN A 99 -14.09 -7.89 1.67
N PRO A 100 -14.22 -8.30 2.94
CA PRO A 100 -13.96 -9.69 3.34
C PRO A 100 -14.94 -10.70 2.70
N ASN A 101 -16.04 -10.24 2.08
CA ASN A 101 -17.03 -11.09 1.42
C ASN A 101 -16.97 -11.02 -0.12
N ASP A 102 -16.22 -10.08 -0.69
CA ASP A 102 -16.15 -9.84 -2.14
C ASP A 102 -14.80 -9.20 -2.53
N TYR A 103 -13.79 -10.03 -2.79
CA TYR A 103 -12.48 -9.57 -3.24
C TYR A 103 -11.86 -10.54 -4.25
N ALA A 104 -11.16 -9.97 -5.23
CA ALA A 104 -10.34 -10.71 -6.19
C ALA A 104 -8.97 -10.04 -6.27
N ILE A 105 -7.93 -10.80 -5.92
CA ILE A 105 -6.54 -10.36 -5.85
C ILE A 105 -5.68 -11.27 -6.72
N SER A 106 -4.74 -10.68 -7.46
CA SER A 106 -3.64 -11.42 -8.07
C SER A 106 -2.28 -10.81 -7.72
N MET A 107 -1.29 -11.69 -7.60
CA MET A 107 0.13 -11.37 -7.52
C MET A 107 0.79 -11.93 -8.77
N GLU A 108 1.51 -11.10 -9.50
CA GLU A 108 2.01 -11.41 -10.84
C GLU A 108 3.48 -10.95 -10.98
N ASP A 109 4.25 -11.66 -11.80
CA ASP A 109 5.43 -11.09 -12.45
C ASP A 109 5.10 -10.67 -13.88
N GLU A 110 6.09 -10.14 -14.62
CA GLU A 110 5.91 -9.66 -16.00
C GLU A 110 5.32 -10.69 -16.97
N HIS A 111 5.35 -11.98 -16.64
CA HIS A 111 4.99 -13.08 -17.53
C HIS A 111 3.92 -14.03 -16.97
N HIS A 112 3.76 -14.12 -15.65
CA HIS A 112 2.87 -15.11 -15.01
C HIS A 112 2.14 -14.59 -13.77
N VAL A 113 0.91 -15.08 -13.60
CA VAL A 113 0.21 -15.03 -12.32
C VAL A 113 0.89 -16.01 -11.35
N ILE A 114 1.47 -15.49 -10.27
CA ILE A 114 2.15 -16.26 -9.22
C ILE A 114 1.12 -16.81 -8.24
N CYS A 115 0.21 -15.95 -7.80
CA CYS A 115 -0.86 -16.29 -6.86
C CYS A 115 -2.15 -15.58 -7.26
N GLN A 116 -3.30 -16.23 -7.05
CA GLN A 116 -4.61 -15.63 -7.29
C GLN A 116 -5.60 -16.09 -6.22
N TRP A 117 -6.24 -15.11 -5.59
CA TRP A 117 -7.21 -15.33 -4.52
C TRP A 117 -8.55 -14.71 -4.89
N SER A 118 -9.64 -15.41 -4.62
CA SER A 118 -10.99 -14.83 -4.67
C SER A 118 -11.78 -15.29 -3.47
N ASN A 119 -12.32 -14.35 -2.68
CA ASN A 119 -13.20 -14.62 -1.53
C ASN A 119 -12.67 -15.62 -0.47
N GLY A 120 -11.35 -15.76 -0.36
CA GLY A 120 -10.66 -16.68 0.55
C GLY A 120 -10.10 -17.94 -0.13
N ASP A 121 -10.60 -18.30 -1.31
CA ASP A 121 -10.13 -19.44 -2.08
C ASP A 121 -8.86 -19.08 -2.87
N LEU A 122 -7.87 -19.98 -2.84
CA LEU A 122 -6.66 -19.92 -3.67
C LEU A 122 -6.89 -20.71 -4.97
N TYR A 123 -6.69 -20.07 -6.12
CA TYR A 123 -6.99 -20.68 -7.42
C TYR A 123 -5.79 -21.27 -8.16
N ASN A 124 -4.56 -20.88 -7.81
CA ASN A 124 -3.33 -21.36 -8.46
C ASN A 124 -2.34 -21.97 -7.45
N GLU A 125 -1.67 -23.04 -7.88
CA GLU A 125 -1.16 -24.09 -7.00
C GLU A 125 0.21 -23.80 -6.34
N ASN A 126 0.21 -23.00 -5.26
CA ASN A 126 1.15 -23.24 -4.14
C ASN A 126 0.68 -22.62 -2.82
N GLU A 127 -0.02 -23.39 -1.98
CA GLU A 127 -0.52 -22.94 -0.66
C GLU A 127 0.58 -22.49 0.33
N GLN A 128 1.84 -22.90 0.13
CA GLN A 128 2.95 -22.48 0.99
C GLN A 128 3.54 -21.13 0.56
N LEU A 129 3.51 -20.82 -0.74
CA LEU A 129 3.94 -19.53 -1.27
C LEU A 129 2.83 -18.48 -1.22
N CYS A 130 1.56 -18.86 -1.41
CA CYS A 130 0.45 -17.93 -1.62
C CYS A 130 -0.41 -17.67 -0.37
N GLN A 131 0.21 -17.38 0.78
CA GLN A 131 -0.51 -17.15 2.04
C GLN A 131 -0.86 -15.66 2.24
N LEU A 132 -2.15 -15.36 2.42
CA LEU A 132 -2.62 -14.05 2.86
C LEU A 132 -2.69 -13.97 4.39
N ASN A 133 -2.19 -12.86 4.93
CA ASN A 133 -2.39 -12.46 6.31
C ASN A 133 -3.44 -11.36 6.37
N PHE A 134 -4.37 -11.43 7.32
CA PHE A 134 -5.46 -10.47 7.43
C PHE A 134 -5.31 -9.57 8.66
N ARG A 135 -5.63 -8.29 8.51
CA ARG A 135 -5.65 -7.27 9.59
C ARG A 135 -6.95 -6.46 9.56
N ASN A 136 -7.18 -5.70 10.63
CA ASN A 136 -8.31 -4.77 10.77
C ASN A 136 -9.66 -5.43 10.45
N ASN A 137 -10.06 -6.41 11.25
CA ASN A 137 -11.29 -7.21 11.09
C ASN A 137 -11.47 -7.75 9.66
N ASN A 138 -10.38 -8.34 9.12
CA ASN A 138 -10.26 -8.91 7.78
C ASN A 138 -10.47 -7.92 6.61
N ARG A 139 -10.38 -6.60 6.84
CA ARG A 139 -10.51 -5.57 5.80
C ARG A 139 -9.20 -5.20 5.13
N ILE A 140 -8.08 -5.74 5.59
CA ILE A 140 -6.76 -5.54 4.99
C ILE A 140 -6.15 -6.91 4.75
N ALA A 141 -5.90 -7.24 3.49
CA ALA A 141 -5.12 -8.40 3.09
C ALA A 141 -3.66 -7.99 2.91
N LEU A 142 -2.73 -8.79 3.42
CA LEU A 142 -1.29 -8.63 3.27
C LEU A 142 -0.68 -9.91 2.70
N TYR A 143 0.26 -9.75 1.78
CA TYR A 143 1.04 -10.83 1.19
C TYR A 143 2.52 -10.49 1.27
N THR A 144 3.36 -11.43 1.69
CA THR A 144 4.82 -11.26 1.74
C THR A 144 5.47 -12.37 0.92
N GLY A 145 6.05 -12.00 -0.22
CA GLY A 145 6.79 -12.92 -1.09
C GLY A 145 8.30 -12.76 -0.95
N ILE A 146 9.04 -13.86 -1.12
CA ILE A 146 10.50 -13.85 -1.31
C ILE A 146 10.78 -14.28 -2.74
N PHE A 147 11.24 -13.34 -3.55
CA PHE A 147 11.46 -13.54 -4.98
C PHE A 147 12.95 -13.73 -5.24
N GLN A 148 13.27 -14.69 -6.11
CA GLN A 148 14.63 -15.00 -6.53
C GLN A 148 14.97 -14.21 -7.80
N LYS A 149 16.21 -13.73 -7.91
CA LYS A 149 16.74 -13.17 -9.15
C LYS A 149 16.68 -14.22 -10.27
N LYS A 150 16.12 -13.84 -11.41
CA LYS A 150 16.10 -14.63 -12.66
C LYS A 150 17.21 -14.17 -13.61
N ASP A 151 17.13 -14.60 -14.88
CA ASP A 151 18.06 -14.16 -15.93
C ASP A 151 17.89 -12.69 -16.34
N ASN A 152 16.81 -12.03 -15.88
CA ASN A 152 16.55 -10.62 -16.16
C ASN A 152 17.49 -9.67 -15.41
N ASP A 153 17.76 -8.50 -16.04
CA ASP A 153 18.40 -7.35 -15.38
C ASP A 153 17.45 -6.64 -14.40
N ARG A 154 16.14 -6.72 -14.68
CA ARG A 154 15.05 -6.13 -13.90
C ARG A 154 13.86 -7.08 -13.84
N ASP A 155 13.15 -7.11 -12.72
CA ASP A 155 11.86 -7.77 -12.60
C ASP A 155 10.81 -6.78 -12.05
N ILE A 156 9.60 -6.80 -12.61
CA ILE A 156 8.43 -6.09 -12.08
C ILE A 156 7.49 -7.09 -11.41
N TYR A 157 7.15 -6.79 -10.16
CA TYR A 157 6.21 -7.54 -9.35
C TYR A 157 4.94 -6.73 -9.15
N THR A 158 3.82 -7.21 -9.68
CA THR A 158 2.56 -6.46 -9.71
C THR A 158 1.51 -7.13 -8.84
N TRP A 159 0.81 -6.30 -8.06
CA TRP A 159 -0.26 -6.70 -7.16
C TRP A 159 -1.54 -5.99 -7.56
N TYR A 160 -2.60 -6.76 -7.76
CA TYR A 160 -3.93 -6.28 -8.17
C TYR A 160 -4.97 -6.56 -7.08
N ASN A 161 -5.90 -5.64 -6.92
CA ASN A 161 -7.12 -5.74 -6.14
C ASN A 161 -8.26 -5.14 -6.98
N GLY A 162 -9.02 -6.00 -7.65
CA GLY A 162 -10.02 -5.58 -8.63
C GLY A 162 -9.44 -4.78 -9.82
N TYR A 163 -10.28 -3.92 -10.43
CA TYR A 163 -9.97 -3.24 -11.70
C TYR A 163 -9.09 -1.99 -11.59
N PHE A 164 -8.98 -1.38 -10.42
CA PHE A 164 -8.31 -0.07 -10.25
C PHE A 164 -7.26 -0.04 -9.12
N GLY A 165 -7.29 -1.00 -8.19
CA GLY A 165 -6.26 -1.14 -7.18
C GLY A 165 -5.07 -1.91 -7.74
N THR A 166 -4.07 -1.22 -8.31
CA THR A 166 -2.83 -1.85 -8.77
C THR A 166 -1.61 -1.20 -8.13
N ILE A 167 -0.60 -1.99 -7.76
CA ILE A 167 0.72 -1.50 -7.39
C ILE A 167 1.80 -2.40 -7.97
N SER A 168 2.91 -1.80 -8.36
CA SER A 168 4.09 -2.47 -8.91
C SER A 168 5.31 -2.17 -8.06
N VAL A 169 6.09 -3.18 -7.72
CA VAL A 169 7.45 -3.02 -7.20
C VAL A 169 8.43 -3.48 -8.27
N CYS A 170 9.31 -2.58 -8.72
CA CYS A 170 10.33 -2.89 -9.72
C CYS A 170 11.69 -3.04 -9.05
N VAL A 171 12.37 -4.12 -9.41
CA VAL A 171 13.64 -4.56 -8.82
C VAL A 171 14.69 -4.53 -9.91
N ASP A 172 15.71 -3.69 -9.75
CA ASP A 172 16.86 -3.60 -10.66
C ASP A 172 18.06 -4.30 -10.02
N TRP A 173 18.46 -5.44 -10.62
CA TRP A 173 19.56 -6.28 -10.16
C TRP A 173 20.93 -5.79 -10.64
N MET A 174 20.97 -4.71 -11.43
CA MET A 174 22.18 -4.18 -12.08
C MET A 174 22.65 -2.85 -11.49
N GLN A 175 21.79 -2.20 -10.69
CA GLN A 175 22.07 -0.97 -9.98
C GLN A 175 22.31 -1.22 -8.47
N THR A 176 23.23 -0.43 -7.90
CA THR A 176 23.55 -0.36 -6.46
C THR A 176 23.12 0.98 -5.90
N GLY A 177 22.67 1.01 -4.64
CA GLY A 177 22.42 2.24 -3.90
C GLY A 177 21.13 2.19 -3.09
N ASN A 178 20.71 3.33 -2.55
CA ASN A 178 19.37 3.51 -1.97
C ASN A 178 18.34 3.75 -3.08
N SER A 179 17.09 3.38 -2.85
CA SER A 179 15.99 3.82 -3.69
C SER A 179 15.75 5.34 -3.54
N PRO A 180 15.15 6.02 -4.53
CA PRO A 180 14.67 7.40 -4.37
C PRO A 180 13.73 7.59 -3.17
N GLU A 181 13.01 6.54 -2.77
CA GLU A 181 12.10 6.56 -1.63
C GLU A 181 12.81 6.40 -0.29
N ASP A 182 13.93 5.65 -0.16
CA ASP A 182 14.59 5.46 1.14
C ASP A 182 15.10 6.79 1.75
N ASP A 183 15.55 7.73 0.92
CA ASP A 183 16.05 9.05 1.35
C ASP A 183 14.92 10.02 1.78
N ASN A 184 13.71 9.84 1.24
CA ASN A 184 12.56 10.72 1.48
C ASN A 184 11.56 10.13 2.49
N CYS A 185 11.37 8.81 2.44
CA CYS A 185 10.37 8.03 3.16
C CYS A 185 11.06 7.11 4.16
N ALA A 186 11.52 7.69 5.28
CA ALA A 186 11.98 6.90 6.42
C ALA A 186 10.92 5.84 6.78
N ARG A 187 11.31 4.56 6.73
CA ARG A 187 10.40 3.42 6.94
C ARG A 187 9.73 3.53 8.31
N LYS A 188 8.46 3.94 8.30
CA LYS A 188 7.53 3.72 9.40
C LYS A 188 6.85 2.39 9.16
N GLU A 189 6.71 1.57 10.19
CA GLU A 189 5.75 0.48 10.09
C GLU A 189 4.35 1.08 9.87
N PRO A 190 3.52 0.50 8.99
CA PRO A 190 2.16 1.00 8.80
C PRO A 190 1.37 0.89 10.11
N GLU A 191 0.97 2.04 10.65
CA GLU A 191 0.18 2.13 11.88
C GLU A 191 -1.26 1.69 11.60
N PHE A 192 -1.50 0.38 11.70
CA PHE A 192 -2.86 -0.18 11.72
C PHE A 192 -3.45 0.00 13.12
N GLU A 193 -4.48 0.84 13.26
CA GLU A 193 -5.19 0.98 14.54
C GLU A 193 -5.72 -0.38 15.03
N PRO A 194 -5.47 -0.76 16.30
CA PRO A 194 -5.99 -2.01 16.87
C PRO A 194 -7.51 -1.92 17.06
N SER A 195 -8.24 -2.95 16.65
CA SER A 195 -9.71 -2.98 16.80
C SER A 195 -10.11 -3.07 18.28
N THR A 196 -10.94 -2.13 18.71
CA THR A 196 -11.45 -2.02 20.08
C THR A 196 -12.69 -2.91 20.30
N GLU A 197 -12.55 -4.22 20.08
CA GLU A 197 -13.59 -5.19 20.45
C GLU A 197 -13.29 -5.85 21.80
N LYS A 198 -14.14 -5.58 22.79
CA LYS A 198 -14.13 -6.32 24.06
C LYS A 198 -14.51 -7.77 23.81
N LYS A 199 -13.55 -8.67 24.04
CA LYS A 199 -13.79 -10.12 24.11
C LYS A 199 -14.92 -10.43 25.11
N PRO A 200 -15.94 -11.22 24.75
CA PRO A 200 -16.93 -11.69 25.70
C PRO A 200 -16.27 -12.69 26.66
N GLU A 201 -16.36 -12.41 27.95
CA GLU A 201 -15.81 -13.25 29.01
C GLU A 201 -16.83 -14.35 29.36
N ILE A 202 -16.50 -15.60 29.01
CA ILE A 202 -17.33 -16.77 29.34
C ILE A 202 -16.94 -17.22 30.74
N GLU A 203 -17.76 -16.89 31.75
CA GLU A 203 -17.54 -17.38 33.11
C GLU A 203 -17.80 -18.88 33.20
N LEU A 204 -16.73 -19.64 33.49
CA LEU A 204 -16.81 -21.08 33.73
C LEU A 204 -17.26 -21.35 35.16
N SER A 205 -18.52 -21.75 35.33
CA SER A 205 -19.09 -22.10 36.63
C SER A 205 -18.36 -23.27 37.29
N THR A 206 -17.72 -23.03 38.44
CA THR A 206 -17.20 -24.09 39.31
C THR A 206 -18.06 -24.18 40.59
N GLU A 207 -18.75 -25.30 40.76
CA GLU A 207 -19.47 -25.62 41.99
C GLU A 207 -18.51 -25.75 43.18
N LYS A 208 -18.85 -25.12 44.31
CA LYS A 208 -18.60 -25.69 45.63
C LYS A 208 -19.53 -25.12 46.69
N ALA A 209 -20.03 -26.00 47.56
CA ALA A 209 -20.85 -25.67 48.72
C ALA A 209 -20.56 -26.70 49.85
N PRO A 210 -20.94 -26.44 51.11
CA PRO A 210 -20.96 -25.17 51.85
C PRO A 210 -20.19 -25.30 53.20
N GLU A 211 -20.14 -24.24 54.02
CA GLU A 211 -20.58 -24.25 55.45
C GLU A 211 -20.24 -22.96 56.26
N ILE A 212 -21.29 -22.41 56.89
CA ILE A 212 -21.37 -21.80 58.25
C ILE A 212 -20.79 -20.37 58.51
N LEU A 213 -21.70 -19.52 59.02
CA LEU A 213 -21.63 -18.13 59.56
C LEU A 213 -21.22 -18.10 61.06
N PRO A 214 -20.99 -16.96 61.80
CA PRO A 214 -21.71 -15.67 61.70
C PRO A 214 -21.04 -14.32 62.17
N SER A 215 -21.81 -13.22 62.02
CA SER A 215 -21.73 -11.90 62.74
C SER A 215 -20.53 -10.96 62.45
N SER A 216 -20.64 -9.62 62.54
CA SER A 216 -21.76 -8.70 62.87
C SER A 216 -21.57 -7.27 62.29
N GLU A 217 -22.63 -6.44 62.40
CA GLU A 217 -22.64 -4.96 62.59
C GLU A 217 -22.14 -3.95 61.51
N GLN A 218 -23.13 -3.27 60.92
CA GLN A 218 -23.34 -1.81 60.76
C GLN A 218 -22.27 -0.85 60.16
N ALA A 219 -22.78 0.05 59.29
CA ALA A 219 -22.14 1.26 58.74
C ALA A 219 -22.31 2.48 59.70
N PRO A 220 -21.80 3.72 59.43
CA PRO A 220 -22.19 4.55 58.26
C PRO A 220 -21.12 5.52 57.65
N GLU A 221 -21.62 6.25 56.65
CA GLU A 221 -21.13 7.37 55.80
C GLU A 221 -20.14 8.42 56.36
N ILE A 222 -19.33 9.04 55.46
CA ILE A 222 -19.06 10.50 55.36
C ILE A 222 -18.87 10.90 53.86
N GLU A 223 -19.32 12.09 53.45
CA GLU A 223 -19.26 12.68 52.08
C GLU A 223 -18.03 13.61 51.77
N LEU A 224 -18.06 14.25 50.58
CA LEU A 224 -17.29 15.42 50.07
C LEU A 224 -15.86 15.14 49.52
N SER A 225 -15.34 15.83 48.48
CA SER A 225 -15.86 16.97 47.68
C SER A 225 -15.21 17.13 46.28
N GLN A 226 -15.93 17.88 45.41
CA GLN A 226 -15.54 18.72 44.24
C GLN A 226 -14.10 18.75 43.66
N GLY A 227 -14.02 18.80 42.32
CA GLY A 227 -12.88 19.31 41.54
C GLY A 227 -13.22 19.51 40.05
N ASN A 228 -13.05 20.72 39.50
CA ASN A 228 -13.52 21.11 38.15
C ASN A 228 -12.43 21.07 37.05
N ALA A 229 -12.87 20.72 35.83
CA ALA A 229 -12.52 21.24 34.49
C ALA A 229 -11.07 21.61 34.09
N SER A 230 -10.66 21.21 32.87
CA SER A 230 -10.71 22.11 31.69
C SER A 230 -10.34 21.41 30.37
N GLU A 231 -11.01 21.78 29.27
CA GLU A 231 -10.65 21.46 27.87
C GLU A 231 -9.86 22.63 27.24
N ILE A 232 -9.00 22.37 26.23
CA ILE A 232 -8.51 23.36 25.23
C ILE A 232 -8.29 22.66 23.86
N GLU A 233 -8.73 23.31 22.77
CA GLU A 233 -8.66 22.90 21.34
C GLU A 233 -7.64 23.79 20.52
N PRO A 234 -7.34 23.51 19.22
CA PRO A 234 -5.99 23.71 18.67
C PRO A 234 -5.76 24.74 17.52
N SER A 235 -4.46 25.02 17.24
CA SER A 235 -3.82 25.49 15.96
C SER A 235 -4.21 26.87 15.39
N PRO A 236 -3.54 27.47 14.35
CA PRO A 236 -2.65 26.94 13.26
C PRO A 236 -1.13 27.22 13.49
N GLY A 237 -0.17 26.95 12.58
CA GLY A 237 -0.19 26.34 11.22
C GLY A 237 0.45 27.23 10.11
N ASN A 238 1.33 26.69 9.23
CA ASN A 238 1.90 27.36 8.04
C ASN A 238 2.50 26.35 7.03
N GLY A 239 2.52 26.68 5.72
CA GLY A 239 2.98 25.78 4.64
C GLY A 239 4.22 26.26 3.88
N SER A 240 4.90 25.33 3.20
CA SER A 240 6.01 25.61 2.27
C SER A 240 5.99 24.62 1.11
N GLU A 241 6.13 25.16 -0.10
CA GLU A 241 6.11 24.47 -1.40
C GLU A 241 7.46 23.78 -1.65
N ILE A 242 7.47 22.55 -2.19
CA ILE A 242 8.69 21.76 -2.45
C ILE A 242 8.69 21.30 -3.91
N GLU A 243 9.69 21.72 -4.69
CA GLU A 243 9.92 21.17 -6.03
C GLU A 243 10.42 19.73 -5.94
N LEU A 244 9.80 18.83 -6.71
CA LEU A 244 10.26 17.45 -6.89
C LEU A 244 10.76 17.24 -8.32
N SER A 245 11.93 16.63 -8.43
CA SER A 245 12.60 16.31 -9.71
C SER A 245 11.76 15.36 -10.58
N PRO A 246 11.85 15.45 -11.93
CA PRO A 246 11.07 14.60 -12.82
C PRO A 246 11.50 13.12 -12.74
N VAL A 247 10.53 12.23 -12.55
CA VAL A 247 10.71 10.78 -12.63
C VAL A 247 10.81 10.37 -14.10
N ILE A 248 11.95 9.83 -14.52
CA ILE A 248 12.14 9.28 -15.87
C ILE A 248 11.83 7.79 -15.83
N VAL A 249 10.69 7.37 -16.40
CA VAL A 249 10.27 5.96 -16.44
C VAL A 249 10.67 5.32 -17.78
N THR A 250 11.80 4.62 -17.80
CA THR A 250 12.23 3.81 -18.96
C THR A 250 11.56 2.43 -18.96
N ALA A 251 10.44 2.32 -19.66
CA ALA A 251 9.67 1.09 -19.84
C ALA A 251 10.09 0.32 -21.11
N ASN A 252 11.02 -0.63 -20.98
CA ASN A 252 11.42 -1.53 -22.08
C ASN A 252 10.34 -2.59 -22.35
N ASN A 253 9.24 -2.21 -23.01
CA ASN A 253 8.25 -3.17 -23.49
C ASN A 253 8.79 -3.95 -24.70
N GLY A 254 9.44 -5.09 -24.42
CA GLY A 254 9.80 -6.08 -25.43
C GLY A 254 8.58 -6.90 -25.85
N VAL A 255 8.06 -6.63 -27.04
CA VAL A 255 7.04 -7.48 -27.69
C VAL A 255 7.73 -8.29 -28.78
N GLN A 256 7.80 -9.61 -28.62
CA GLN A 256 8.01 -10.53 -29.75
C GLN A 256 6.66 -10.81 -30.43
N GLU A 257 6.74 -11.13 -31.72
CA GLU A 257 5.66 -11.07 -32.73
C GLU A 257 4.45 -11.98 -32.48
#